data_AF-A0A1A8GSD4-F1
#
_entry.id   AF-A0A1A8GSD4-F1
#
_cell.length_a   1.000
_cell.length_b   1.000
_cell.length_c   1.000
_cell.angle_alpha   90.00
_cell.angle_beta   90.00
_cell.angle_gamma   90.00
#
_symmetry.space_group_name_H-M   'P 1'
#
loop_
_entity.id
_entity.type
_entity.pdbx_description
1 polymer ?
#
loop_
_entity_poly.entity_id
_entity_poly.type
_entity_poly.pdbx_seq_one_letter_code
_entity_poly.pdbx_strand_id
1 'polypeptide(L)' 'MDEYTSEIMMGGINTIAMHHTCEDSLLASPIILDLVILTELCQRVTVKPQGEEDFQSFH' A
#
# COMPACT_ATOMS: atom_id res chain seq x y z
N MET A 1 2.53 -16.86 -9.04
CA MET A 1 3.51 -17.30 -10.04
C MET A 1 3.43 -16.25 -11.09
N ASP A 2 4.51 -15.51 -11.23
CA ASP A 2 4.52 -14.25 -11.94
C ASP A 2 5.73 -14.26 -12.85
N GLU A 3 5.53 -13.89 -14.11
CA GLU A 3 6.58 -13.88 -15.12
C GLU A 3 6.69 -12.46 -15.69
N TYR A 4 7.89 -11.90 -15.62
CA TYR A 4 8.19 -10.55 -16.07
C TYR A 4 9.19 -10.62 -17.22
N THR A 5 8.73 -10.33 -18.43
CA THR A 5 9.59 -10.24 -19.61
C THR A 5 9.82 -8.77 -19.96
N SER A 6 11.08 -8.37 -20.11
CA SER A 6 11.52 -7.00 -20.40
C SER A 6 12.58 -7.00 -21.48
N GLU A 7 12.57 -5.98 -22.34
CA GLU A 7 13.65 -5.73 -23.29
C GLU A 7 14.82 -5.01 -22.60
N ILE A 8 16.04 -5.46 -22.90
CA ILE A 8 17.28 -4.86 -22.46
C ILE A 8 18.08 -4.33 -23.66
N MET A 9 19.18 -3.65 -23.36
CA MET A 9 20.01 -2.99 -24.38
C MET A 9 20.35 -3.92 -25.55
N MET A 10 20.40 -3.35 -26.76
CA MET A 10 20.70 -4.06 -28.01
C MET A 10 19.69 -5.17 -28.38
N GLY A 11 18.42 -5.03 -27.98
CA GLY A 11 17.35 -5.96 -28.35
C GLY A 11 17.42 -7.31 -27.62
N GLY A 12 18.15 -7.39 -26.52
CA GLY A 12 18.10 -8.55 -25.63
C GLY A 12 16.74 -8.64 -24.92
N ILE A 13 16.32 -9.84 -24.57
CA ILE A 13 15.09 -10.07 -23.80
C ILE A 13 15.51 -10.71 -22.47
N ASN A 14 15.04 -10.14 -21.37
CA ASN A 14 15.21 -10.67 -20.02
C ASN A 14 13.86 -11.14 -19.47
N THR A 15 13.80 -12.40 -19.05
CA THR A 15 12.59 -13.00 -18.47
C THR A 15 12.88 -13.46 -17.05
N ILE A 16 12.11 -12.94 -16.10
CA ILE A 16 12.21 -13.25 -14.67
C ILE A 16 10.94 -14.00 -14.26
N ALA A 17 11.09 -15.26 -13.86
CA ALA A 17 10.01 -16.06 -13.29
C ALA A 17 10.10 -16.05 -11.75
N MET A 18 9.04 -15.59 -11.09
CA MET A 18 8.91 -15.54 -9.64
C MET A 18 7.81 -16.48 -9.16
N HIS A 19 8.15 -17.30 -8.17
CA HIS A 19 7.20 -18.17 -7.48
C HIS A 19 7.13 -17.76 -6.01
N HIS A 20 5.96 -17.28 -5.59
CA HIS A 20 5.66 -17.00 -4.21
C HIS A 20 4.67 -18.03 -3.69
N THR A 21 5.04 -18.73 -2.62
CA THR A 21 4.13 -19.54 -1.82
C THR A 21 3.84 -18.76 -0.56
N CYS A 22 2.59 -18.35 -0.39
CA CYS A 22 2.16 -17.54 0.75
C CYS A 22 0.94 -18.19 1.38
N GLU A 23 0.85 -18.15 2.70
CA GLU A 23 -0.41 -18.39 3.41
C GLU A 23 -1.21 -17.09 3.42
N ASP A 24 -2.20 -16.97 2.52
CA ASP A 24 -2.94 -15.72 2.25
C ASP A 24 -3.47 -15.05 3.52
N SER A 25 -4.01 -15.84 4.45
CA SER A 25 -4.54 -15.34 5.72
C SER A 25 -3.46 -14.71 6.59
N LEU A 26 -2.26 -15.29 6.65
CA LEU A 26 -1.15 -14.74 7.43
C LEU A 26 -0.60 -13.46 6.80
N LEU A 27 -0.67 -13.32 5.48
CA LEU A 27 -0.30 -12.10 4.76
C LEU A 27 -1.36 -11.00 4.92
N ALA A 28 -2.65 -11.35 4.89
CA ALA A 28 -3.75 -10.40 5.03
C ALA A 28 -3.90 -9.84 6.45
N SER A 29 -3.62 -10.66 7.47
CA SER A 29 -3.81 -10.28 8.89
C SER A 29 -3.08 -8.99 9.32
N PRO A 30 -1.75 -8.82 9.08
CA PRO A 30 -1.07 -7.59 9.44
C PRO A 30 -1.58 -6.36 8.66
N ILE A 31 -1.94 -6.52 7.38
CA ILE A 31 -2.48 -5.42 6.57
C ILE A 31 -3.83 -4.94 7.13
N ILE A 32 -4.69 -5.86 7.54
CA ILE A 32 -5.98 -5.52 8.17
C ILE A 32 -5.75 -4.75 9.48
N LEU A 33 -4.79 -5.20 10.31
CA LEU A 33 -4.44 -4.52 11.55
C LEU A 33 -3.93 -3.10 11.29
N ASP A 34 -3.05 -2.92 10.31
CA ASP A 34 -2.52 -1.61 9.94
C ASP A 34 -3.65 -0.66 9.51
N LEU A 35 -4.57 -1.14 8.66
CA LEU A 35 -5.71 -0.33 8.19
C LEU A 35 -6.64 0.09 9.33
N VAL A 36 -6.96 -0.81 10.26
CA VAL A 36 -7.83 -0.48 11.41
C VAL A 36 -7.16 0.54 12.33
N ILE A 37 -5.87 0.36 12.62
CA ILE A 37 -5.12 1.28 13.48
C ILE A 37 -5.03 2.66 12.83
N LEU A 38 -4.69 2.73 11.53
CA LEU A 38 -4.62 4.00 10.80
C LEU A 38 -5.99 4.68 10.72
N THR A 39 -7.06 3.92 10.48
CA THR A 39 -8.42 4.47 10.43
C THR A 39 -8.82 5.08 11.77
N GLU A 40 -8.57 4.39 12.88
CA GLU A 40 -8.91 4.87 14.22
C GLU A 40 -8.09 6.12 14.59
N LEU A 41 -6.81 6.17 14.21
CA LEU A 41 -5.96 7.35 14.38
C LEU A 41 -6.49 8.55 13.58
N CYS A 42 -6.82 8.34 12.30
CA CYS A 42 -7.34 9.39 11.42
C CYS A 42 -8.70 9.92 11.89
N GLN A 43 -9.51 9.11 12.57
CA GLN A 43 -10.76 9.57 13.18
C GLN A 43 -10.55 10.48 14.39
N ARG A 44 -9.43 10.33 15.12
CA ARG A 44 -9.10 11.16 16.29
C ARG A 44 -8.40 12.46 15.95
N VAL A 45 -7.72 12.52 14.81
CA VAL A 45 -6.95 13.69 14.39
C VAL A 45 -7.85 14.67 13.64
N THR A 46 -7.84 15.93 14.08
CA THR A 46 -8.45 17.05 13.36
C THR A 46 -7.38 18.06 12.96
N VAL A 47 -7.55 18.66 11.79
CA VAL A 47 -6.61 19.60 11.20
C VAL A 47 -7.29 20.95 11.08
N LYS A 48 -6.58 22.03 11.43
CA LYS A 48 -7.04 23.40 11.23
C LYS A 48 -6.20 24.06 10.14
N PRO A 49 -6.72 24.18 8.90
CA PRO A 49 -6.02 24.90 7.85
C PRO A 49 -5.76 26.36 8.23
N GLN A 50 -4.65 26.91 7.74
CA GLN A 50 -4.31 28.31 8.01
C GLN A 50 -5.34 29.24 7.33
N GLY A 51 -6.02 30.05 8.14
CA GLY A 51 -7.04 30.98 7.67
C GLY A 51 -8.48 30.51 7.88
N GLU A 52 -8.70 29.28 8.37
CA GLU A 52 -10.01 28.79 8.79
C GLU A 52 -10.20 28.90 10.29
N GLU A 53 -11.45 29.02 10.76
CA GLU A 53 -11.76 29.14 12.19
C GLU A 53 -11.98 27.78 12.86
N ASP A 54 -12.55 26.83 12.12
CA ASP A 54 -12.94 25.51 12.62
C ASP A 54 -11.89 24.42 12.32
N PHE A 55 -11.88 23.38 13.15
CA PHE A 55 -11.10 22.17 12.90
C PHE A 55 -11.89 21.24 11.99
N GLN A 56 -11.23 20.70 10.97
CA GLN A 56 -11.82 19.75 10.02
C GLN A 56 -11.24 18.34 10.22
N SER A 57 -12.03 17.31 9.94
CA SER A 57 -11.56 15.91 9.87
C SER A 57 -10.91 15.61 8.51
N PHE A 58 -10.18 14.51 8.41
CA PHE A 58 -9.73 13.99 7.11
C PHE A 58 -10.91 13.63 6.19
N HIS A 59 -10.71 13.72 4.86
CA HIS A 59 -11.68 13.36 3.82
C HIS A 59 -11.67 11.86 3.51
#